data_AF-A0A7R9XA79-F1
#
_entry.id   AF-A0A7R9XA79-F1
#
_cell.length_a   1.000
_cell.length_b   1.000
_cell.length_c   1.000
_cell.angle_alpha   90.00
_cell.angle_beta   90.00
_cell.angle_gamma   90.00
#
_symmetry.space_group_name_H-M   'P 1'
#
loop_
_entity.id
_entity.type
_entity.pdbx_description
1 polymer ?
#
loop_
_entity_poly.entity_id
_entity_poly.type
_entity_poly.pdbx_seq_one_letter_code
_entity_poly.pdbx_strand_id
1 'polypeptide(L)'
;HFCGGSIISSSFILTAAHCTTNKDTDVKIISGNVNLLRSGTVSAIEWIKRHERYSPFTITNDICLIKLQAPLVFTADVRSVCLPN
;
A
#
# COMPACT_ATOMS: atom_id res chain seq x y z
N HIS A 1 8.43 -8.79 6.09
CA HIS A 1 7.40 -8.52 5.07
C HIS A 1 6.11 -9.22 5.49
N PHE A 2 4.94 -8.60 5.36
CA PHE A 2 3.67 -9.20 5.81
C PHE A 2 2.55 -9.17 4.74
N CYS A 3 2.54 -8.18 3.85
CA CYS A 3 1.60 -8.07 2.73
C CYS A 3 2.25 -7.32 1.56
N GLY A 4 1.71 -7.55 0.36
CA GLY A 4 2.00 -6.75 -0.83
C GLY A 4 1.04 -5.56 -1.00
N GLY A 5 1.27 -4.80 -2.07
CA GLY A 5 0.42 -3.70 -2.50
C GLY A 5 0.85 -3.20 -3.87
N SER A 6 -0.02 -2.45 -4.53
CA SER A 6 0.22 -1.90 -5.86
C SER A 6 0.24 -0.38 -5.80
N ILE A 7 1.26 0.23 -6.41
CA ILE A 7 1.29 1.68 -6.62
C ILE A 7 0.23 1.99 -7.69
N ILE A 8 -0.78 2.79 -7.37
CA ILE A 8 -1.80 3.20 -8.35
C ILE A 8 -1.65 4.67 -8.77
N SER A 9 -0.86 5.44 -8.02
CA SER A 9 -0.35 6.76 -8.40
C SER A 9 0.88 7.09 -7.55
N SER A 10 1.53 8.24 -7.78
CA SER A 10 2.69 8.66 -7.00
C SER A 10 2.40 8.78 -5.50
N SER A 11 1.16 9.01 -5.08
CA SER A 11 0.80 9.24 -3.68
C SER A 11 -0.08 8.15 -3.08
N PHE A 12 -0.51 7.14 -3.86
CA PHE A 12 -1.47 6.14 -3.41
C PHE A 12 -0.99 4.72 -3.67
N ILE A 13 -1.09 3.90 -2.62
CA ILE A 13 -0.91 2.45 -2.66
C ILE A 13 -2.27 1.79 -2.45
N LEU A 14 -2.59 0.82 -3.29
CA LEU A 14 -3.73 -0.07 -3.14
C LEU A 14 -3.27 -1.38 -2.49
N THR A 15 -3.98 -1.85 -1.48
CA THR A 15 -3.71 -3.15 -0.83
C THR A 15 -5.03 -3.73 -0.28
N ALA A 16 -4.95 -4.87 0.39
CA ALA A 16 -6.08 -5.48 1.07
C ALA A 16 -6.38 -4.77 2.41
N ALA A 17 -7.65 -4.76 2.81
CA ALA A 17 -8.06 -4.17 4.09
C ALA A 17 -7.63 -5.01 5.30
N HIS A 18 -7.61 -6.34 5.18
CA HIS A 18 -7.14 -7.21 6.25
C HIS A 18 -5.65 -6.99 6.59
N CYS A 19 -4.85 -6.56 5.60
CA CYS A 19 -3.43 -6.25 5.80
C CYS A 19 -3.21 -5.09 6.78
N THR A 20 -4.12 -4.13 6.83
CA THR A 20 -4.01 -2.92 7.66
C THR A 20 -4.90 -2.97 8.91
N THR A 21 -5.70 -4.01 9.09
CA THR A 21 -6.55 -4.18 10.27
C THR A 21 -5.68 -4.32 11.52
N ASN A 22 -5.93 -3.46 12.53
CA ASN A 22 -5.16 -3.37 13.78
C ASN A 22 -3.68 -2.97 13.62
N LYS A 23 -3.29 -2.31 12.52
CA LYS A 23 -1.89 -1.96 12.25
C LYS A 23 -1.68 -0.48 11.89
N ASP A 24 -2.59 0.41 12.27
CA ASP A 24 -2.58 1.79 11.78
C ASP A 24 -1.28 2.57 12.08
N THR A 25 -0.49 2.16 13.08
CA THR A 25 0.78 2.83 13.47
C THR A 25 2.07 2.14 13.01
N ASP A 26 2.01 0.89 12.55
CA ASP A 26 3.22 0.05 12.30
C ASP A 26 3.42 -0.34 10.82
N VAL A 27 2.65 0.25 9.90
CA VAL A 27 2.81 -0.02 8.46
C VAL A 27 3.91 0.86 7.88
N LYS A 28 4.85 0.22 7.17
CA LYS A 28 5.86 0.88 6.34
C LYS A 28 5.69 0.42 4.90
N ILE A 29 5.73 1.36 3.96
CA ILE A 29 5.75 1.04 2.53
C ILE A 29 7.19 1.00 2.08
N ILE A 30 7.59 -0.13 1.47
CA ILE A 30 8.91 -0.31 0.86
C ILE A 30 8.70 -0.51 -0.63
N SER A 31 9.36 0.30 -1.46
CA SER A 31 9.27 0.25 -2.92
C SER A 31 10.65 0.18 -3.59
N GLY A 32 10.67 -0.19 -4.88
CA GLY A 32 11.87 -0.19 -5.72
C GLY A 32 12.86 -1.31 -5.41
N ASN A 33 12.38 -2.44 -4.89
CA ASN A 33 13.23 -3.55 -4.53
C ASN A 33 12.58 -4.90 -4.84
N VAL A 34 13.35 -5.79 -5.48
CA VAL A 34 12.96 -7.16 -5.84
C VAL A 34 13.47 -8.21 -4.85
N ASN A 35 14.33 -7.81 -3.90
CA ASN A 35 14.90 -8.69 -2.89
C ASN A 35 14.58 -8.16 -1.47
N LEU A 36 13.75 -8.90 -0.75
CA LEU A 36 13.33 -8.56 0.61
C LEU A 36 14.47 -8.49 1.64
N LEU A 37 15.64 -9.05 1.34
CA LEU A 37 16.85 -8.98 2.17
C LEU A 37 17.66 -7.69 1.96
N ARG A 38 17.37 -6.92 0.91
CA ARG A 38 18.00 -5.62 0.66
C ARG A 38 17.12 -4.49 1.21
N SER A 39 17.74 -3.37 1.59
CA SER A 39 17.00 -2.16 1.97
C SER A 39 16.36 -1.55 0.72
N GLY A 40 15.04 -1.38 0.73
CA GLY A 40 14.34 -0.54 -0.26
C GLY A 40 14.08 0.87 0.28
N THR A 41 13.47 1.72 -0.53
CA THR A 41 13.06 3.07 -0.09
C THR A 41 11.83 2.97 0.78
N VAL A 42 11.92 3.47 2.01
CA VAL A 42 10.83 3.51 2.98
C VAL A 42 10.03 4.81 2.80
N SER A 43 8.73 4.69 2.58
CA SER A 43 7.81 5.83 2.47
C SER A 43 6.89 5.92 3.69
N ALA A 44 6.77 7.13 4.24
CA ALA A 44 5.89 7.41 5.36
C ALA A 44 4.43 7.54 4.92
N ILE A 45 3.51 7.17 5.80
CA ILE A 45 2.08 7.11 5.55
C ILE A 45 1.41 8.36 6.12
N GLU A 46 0.57 9.01 5.31
CA GLU A 46 -0.29 10.11 5.75
C GLU A 46 -1.55 9.56 6.42
N TRP A 47 -2.21 8.61 5.77
CA TRP A 47 -3.37 7.93 6.33
C TRP A 47 -3.63 6.60 5.63
N ILE A 48 -4.44 5.77 6.28
CA ILE A 48 -4.94 4.48 5.80
C ILE A 48 -6.46 4.53 5.78
N LYS A 49 -7.09 4.23 4.63
CA LYS A 49 -8.54 4.15 4.49
C LYS A 49 -8.94 2.80 3.93
N ARG A 50 -9.51 1.96 4.78
CA ARG A 50 -10.18 0.71 4.42
C ARG A 50 -11.52 1.03 3.75
N HIS A 51 -12.00 0.15 2.87
CA HIS A 51 -13.32 0.30 2.28
C HIS A 51 -14.38 0.37 3.38
N GLU A 52 -15.33 1.30 3.28
CA GLU A 52 -16.31 1.61 4.34
C GLU A 52 -17.23 0.42 4.67
N ARG A 53 -17.36 -0.52 3.73
CA ARG A 53 -18.11 -1.78 3.90
C ARG A 53 -17.22 -3.02 4.05
N TYR A 54 -15.95 -2.84 4.43
CA TYR A 54 -15.07 -3.97 4.71
C TYR A 54 -15.58 -4.75 5.93
N SER A 55 -15.68 -6.07 5.79
CA SER A 55 -16.04 -6.98 6.88
C SER A 55 -14.88 -7.94 7.17
N PRO A 56 -14.24 -7.88 8.34
CA PRO A 56 -13.14 -8.80 8.67
C PRO A 56 -13.61 -10.24 8.91
N PHE A 57 -14.91 -10.46 9.13
CA PHE A 57 -15.47 -11.79 9.37
C PHE A 57 -15.75 -12.55 8.07
N THR A 58 -16.22 -11.83 7.04
CA THR A 58 -16.58 -12.41 5.73
C THR A 58 -15.56 -12.08 4.63
N ILE A 59 -14.54 -11.25 4.93
CA ILE A 59 -13.53 -10.74 4.00
C ILE A 59 -14.16 -10.02 2.79
N THR A 60 -15.38 -9.50 2.96
CA THR A 60 -16.08 -8.75 1.92
C THR A 60 -15.51 -7.35 1.81
N ASN A 61 -15.33 -6.83 0.59
CA ASN A 61 -14.73 -5.53 0.30
C ASN A 61 -13.33 -5.38 0.91
N ASP A 62 -12.49 -6.42 0.76
CA ASP A 62 -11.12 -6.47 1.27
C ASP A 62 -10.16 -5.60 0.45
N ILE A 63 -10.38 -4.28 0.49
CA ILE A 63 -9.63 -3.29 -0.26
C ILE A 63 -9.36 -2.06 0.60
N CYS A 64 -8.15 -1.52 0.48
CA CYS A 64 -7.66 -0.40 1.29
C CYS A 64 -6.76 0.50 0.46
N LEU A 65 -6.94 1.81 0.64
CA LEU A 65 -6.05 2.83 0.13
C LEU A 65 -5.13 3.32 1.24
N ILE A 66 -3.86 3.47 0.90
CA ILE A 66 -2.86 4.10 1.74
C ILE A 66 -2.37 5.34 1.00
N LYS A 67 -2.49 6.50 1.64
CA LYS A 67 -1.91 7.75 1.12
C LYS A 67 -0.54 7.97 1.75
N LEU A 68 0.44 8.32 0.94
CA LEU A 68 1.81 8.62 1.38
C LEU A 68 1.94 10.09 1.78
N GLN A 69 2.75 10.39 2.80
CA GLN A 69 3.04 11.77 3.21
C GLN A 69 3.75 12.58 2.12
N ALA A 70 4.58 11.91 1.31
CA ALA A 70 5.26 12.50 0.17
C ALA A 70 5.06 11.60 -1.06
N PRO A 71 4.90 12.18 -2.27
CA PRO A 71 4.82 11.40 -3.50
C PRO A 71 6.10 10.58 -3.74
N LEU A 72 5.94 9.36 -4.24
CA LEU A 72 7.02 8.55 -4.79
C LEU A 72 7.65 9.25 -5.99
N VAL A 73 8.97 9.20 -6.06
CA VAL A 73 9.70 9.52 -7.29
C VAL A 73 9.66 8.29 -8.18
N PHE A 74 9.02 8.41 -9.34
CA PHE A 74 8.98 7.31 -10.29
C PHE A 74 10.32 7.11 -10.99
N THR A 75 10.70 5.85 -11.13
CA THR A 75 11.96 5.39 -11.72
C THR A 75 11.68 4.19 -12.63
N ALA A 76 12.73 3.54 -13.14
CA ALA A 76 12.59 2.27 -13.85
C ALA A 76 12.01 1.15 -12.96
N ASP A 77 12.31 1.19 -11.65
CA ASP A 77 11.93 0.15 -10.67
C ASP A 77 10.70 0.52 -9.82
N VAL A 78 10.27 1.79 -9.86
CA VAL A 78 9.13 2.31 -9.08
C VAL A 78 8.16 3.00 -10.02
N ARG A 79 7.00 2.37 -10.29
CA ARG A 79 5.97 2.96 -11.15
C ARG A 79 4.58 2.47 -10.80
N SER A 80 3.57 3.26 -11.16
CA SER A 80 2.16 2.88 -10.99
C SER A 80 1.70 1.85 -12.01
N VAL A 81 0.77 0.98 -11.59
CA VAL A 81 -0.04 0.16 -12.49
C VAL A 81 -1.31 0.92 -12.91
N CYS A 82 -1.89 0.52 -14.04
CA CYS A 82 -3.16 1.07 -14.51
C CYS A 82 -4.34 0.45 -13.74
N LEU A 83 -5.41 1.23 -13.55
CA LEU A 83 -6.70 0.71 -13.10
C LEU A 83 -7.54 0.28 -14.33
N PRO A 84 -8.46 -0.67 -14.16
CA PRO A 84 -9.43 -1.01 -15.20
C PRO A 84 -10.39 0.16 -15.47
N ASN A 85 -11.00 0.16 -16.65
CA ASN A 85 -12.06 1.10 -17.04
C ASN A 85 -13.42 0.70 -16.47
#